data_AF-A0A7J6LY69-F1
#
_entry.id   AF-A0A7J6LY69-F1
#
_cell.length_a   1.000
_cell.length_b   1.000
_cell.length_c   1.000
_cell.angle_alpha   90.00
_cell.angle_beta   90.00
_cell.angle_gamma   90.00
#
_symmetry.space_group_name_H-M   'P 1'
#
loop_
_entity.id
_entity.type
_entity.pdbx_description
1 polymer ?
#
loop_
_entity_poly.entity_id
_entity_poly.type
_entity_poly.pdbx_seq_one_letter_code
_entity_poly.pdbx_strand_id
1 'polypeptide(L)'
;MGGLLSHPVTAVHMQRRANDKFACGVATLQGWRVSHEDAHCIDLEWGSTQKEGFFAVLDGHTGDDAAEFGSKELPKQLAESAGDPDDRSVQGIQAGFLATDEALRQTNSGAGAVVVASIVSLKGLNGDLQE
;
A
#
# COMPACT_ATOMS: atom_id res chain seq x y z
N MET A 1 -16.91 -13.07 -18.66
CA MET A 1 -16.33 -13.86 -17.55
C MET A 1 -14.90 -14.19 -17.93
N GLY A 2 -13.91 -13.70 -17.17
CA GLY A 2 -12.51 -13.99 -17.44
C GLY A 2 -12.23 -15.48 -17.33
N GLY A 3 -11.65 -16.08 -18.37
CA GLY A 3 -11.29 -17.49 -18.37
C GLY A 3 -10.20 -17.77 -17.35
N LEU A 4 -10.10 -19.01 -16.88
CA LEU A 4 -8.93 -19.49 -16.17
C LEU A 4 -7.86 -19.93 -17.17
N LEU A 5 -6.60 -19.87 -16.77
CA LEU A 5 -5.50 -20.49 -17.49
C LEU A 5 -5.63 -22.02 -17.49
N SER A 6 -4.98 -22.70 -18.44
CA SER A 6 -4.94 -24.17 -18.48
C SER A 6 -4.11 -24.76 -17.35
N HIS A 7 -3.14 -24.00 -16.82
CA HIS A 7 -2.28 -24.33 -15.69
C HIS A 7 -1.98 -23.05 -14.92
N PRO A 8 -1.71 -23.10 -13.60
CA PRO A 8 -1.44 -21.89 -12.83
C PRO A 8 -0.05 -21.35 -13.17
N VAL A 9 0.08 -20.03 -13.16
CA VAL A 9 1.38 -19.37 -13.05
C VAL A 9 1.88 -19.58 -11.63
N THR A 10 2.93 -20.39 -11.48
CA THR A 10 3.54 -20.71 -10.17
C THR A 10 4.75 -19.84 -9.85
N ALA A 11 5.12 -18.92 -10.75
CA ALA A 11 6.19 -17.97 -10.48
C ALA A 11 5.79 -17.06 -9.31
N VAL A 12 6.65 -16.98 -8.30
CA VAL A 12 6.48 -16.10 -7.14
C VAL A 12 7.40 -14.90 -7.32
N HIS A 13 6.84 -13.70 -7.31
CA HIS A 13 7.63 -12.48 -7.21
C HIS A 13 7.81 -12.14 -5.74
N MET A 14 9.06 -12.14 -5.26
CA MET A 14 9.40 -11.82 -3.88
C MET A 14 10.16 -10.51 -3.80
N GLN A 15 9.79 -9.66 -2.85
CA GLN A 15 10.52 -8.46 -2.51
C GLN A 15 10.79 -8.45 -1.00
N ARG A 16 12.00 -8.04 -0.63
CA ARG A 16 12.41 -7.83 0.77
C ARG A 16 12.92 -6.41 0.91
N ARG A 17 12.55 -5.75 2.01
CA ARG A 17 12.99 -4.39 2.36
C ARG A 17 13.34 -4.39 3.84
N ALA A 18 14.39 -3.67 4.20
CA ALA A 18 14.76 -3.46 5.60
C ALA A 18 15.46 -2.11 5.78
N ASN A 19 15.31 -1.53 6.96
CA ASN A 19 16.11 -0.44 7.51
C ASN A 19 16.33 -0.70 9.02
N ASP A 20 16.89 0.26 9.75
CA ASP A 20 17.18 0.11 11.19
C ASP A 20 15.94 -0.12 12.07
N LYS A 21 14.75 0.16 11.53
CA LYS A 21 13.46 0.16 12.25
C LYS A 21 12.56 -1.02 11.86
N PHE A 22 12.58 -1.40 10.59
CA PHE A 22 11.65 -2.38 10.01
C PHE A 22 12.40 -3.38 9.14
N ALA A 23 11.93 -4.63 9.16
CA ALA A 23 12.27 -5.63 8.16
C ALA A 23 10.97 -6.32 7.70
N CYS A 24 10.75 -6.36 6.39
CA CYS A 24 9.56 -6.95 5.82
C CYS A 24 9.85 -7.69 4.51
N GLY A 25 8.95 -8.61 4.17
CA GLY A 25 8.94 -9.31 2.89
C GLY A 25 7.52 -9.43 2.36
N VAL A 26 7.40 -9.42 1.04
CA VAL A 26 6.15 -9.65 0.31
C VAL A 26 6.41 -10.67 -0.79
N ALA A 27 5.42 -11.52 -1.04
CA ALA A 27 5.41 -12.49 -2.10
C ALA A 27 4.08 -12.41 -2.84
N THR A 28 4.11 -12.29 -4.15
CA THR A 28 2.91 -12.26 -5.00
C THR A 28 2.95 -13.38 -6.03
N LEU A 29 1.78 -13.89 -6.39
CA LEU A 29 1.61 -15.01 -7.31
C LEU A 29 0.26 -14.89 -8.03
N GLN A 30 0.27 -14.94 -9.36
CA GLN A 30 -0.92 -14.80 -10.19
C GLN A 30 -1.85 -16.02 -10.13
N GLY A 31 -1.28 -17.23 -10.06
CA GLY A 31 -2.06 -18.46 -10.01
C GLY A 31 -2.84 -18.72 -11.30
N TRP A 32 -4.13 -19.02 -11.17
CA TRP A 32 -4.98 -19.47 -12.28
C TRP A 32 -5.61 -18.35 -13.12
N ARG A 33 -5.48 -17.10 -12.68
CA ARG A 33 -6.04 -15.94 -13.39
C ARG A 33 -5.23 -15.63 -14.64
N VAL A 34 -5.88 -15.05 -15.65
CA VAL A 34 -5.23 -14.68 -16.92
C VAL A 34 -4.35 -13.42 -16.76
N SER A 35 -4.78 -12.49 -15.91
CA SER A 35 -4.04 -11.30 -15.50
C SER A 35 -3.76 -11.33 -13.99
N HIS A 36 -2.74 -10.60 -13.57
CA HIS A 36 -2.41 -10.36 -12.17
C HIS A 36 -2.82 -8.94 -11.83
N GLU A 37 -3.92 -8.78 -11.08
CA GLU A 37 -4.52 -7.47 -10.77
C GLU A 37 -4.14 -6.96 -9.37
N ASP A 38 -3.37 -7.75 -8.61
CA ASP A 38 -2.88 -7.39 -7.28
C ASP A 38 -1.70 -6.43 -7.37
N ALA A 39 -1.63 -5.50 -6.41
CA ALA A 39 -0.47 -4.65 -6.18
C ALA A 39 -0.16 -4.55 -4.68
N HIS A 40 1.03 -4.08 -4.34
CA HIS A 40 1.44 -3.85 -2.95
C HIS A 40 2.27 -2.58 -2.81
N CYS A 41 2.24 -2.00 -1.62
CA CYS A 41 3.08 -0.87 -1.24
C CYS A 41 3.89 -1.22 0.01
N ILE A 42 5.18 -0.89 -0.01
CA ILE A 42 6.08 -0.96 1.14
C ILE A 42 6.90 0.33 1.16
N ASP A 43 6.66 1.15 2.17
CA ASP A 43 7.45 2.34 2.47
C ASP A 43 7.92 2.27 3.93
N LEU A 44 9.23 2.19 4.15
CA LEU A 44 9.82 2.03 5.49
C LEU A 44 10.19 3.37 6.15
N GLU A 45 10.03 4.47 5.42
CA GLU A 45 10.37 5.84 5.81
C GLU A 45 9.21 6.78 5.49
N TRP A 46 8.01 6.31 5.81
CA TRP A 46 6.76 6.96 5.48
C TRP A 46 6.45 8.12 6.44
N GLY A 47 5.63 9.05 5.94
CA GLY A 47 5.17 10.22 6.68
C GLY A 47 6.23 11.32 6.81
N SER A 48 5.81 12.48 7.33
CA SER A 48 6.67 13.68 7.44
C SER A 48 7.89 13.48 8.33
N THR A 49 7.82 12.58 9.31
CA THR A 49 8.91 12.29 10.24
C THR A 49 9.84 11.18 9.78
N GLN A 50 9.47 10.44 8.73
CA GLN A 50 10.18 9.25 8.24
C GLN A 50 10.42 8.18 9.32
N LYS A 51 9.65 8.20 10.42
CA LYS A 51 9.74 7.24 11.53
C LYS A 51 8.67 6.16 11.49
N GLU A 52 7.84 6.15 10.44
CA GLU A 52 6.72 5.24 10.29
C GLU A 52 6.93 4.32 9.08
N GLY A 53 6.33 3.14 9.15
CA GLY A 53 6.22 2.24 8.01
C GLY A 53 4.80 2.25 7.46
N PHE A 54 4.66 2.29 6.14
CA PHE A 54 3.40 2.10 5.43
C PHE A 54 3.44 0.81 4.61
N PHE A 55 2.42 -0.03 4.81
CA PHE A 55 2.29 -1.32 4.15
C PHE A 55 0.87 -1.46 3.62
N ALA A 56 0.72 -1.84 2.35
CA ALA A 56 -0.60 -2.06 1.76
C ALA A 56 -0.60 -3.22 0.77
N VAL A 57 -1.75 -3.89 0.70
CA VAL A 57 -2.09 -4.87 -0.35
C VAL A 57 -3.37 -4.39 -1.02
N LEU A 58 -3.36 -4.41 -2.35
CA LEU A 58 -4.45 -3.96 -3.20
C LEU A 58 -4.85 -5.12 -4.11
N ASP A 59 -6.13 -5.47 -4.11
CA ASP A 59 -6.73 -6.51 -4.97
C ASP A 59 -7.57 -5.82 -6.05
N GLY A 60 -7.01 -5.71 -7.25
CA GLY A 60 -7.65 -5.07 -8.41
C GLY A 60 -8.76 -5.92 -9.02
N HIS A 61 -9.73 -5.25 -9.65
CA HIS A 61 -10.78 -5.92 -10.41
C HIS A 61 -11.19 -5.10 -11.64
N THR A 62 -11.41 -5.81 -12.74
CA THR A 62 -11.70 -5.21 -14.06
C THR A 62 -10.50 -4.45 -14.64
N GLY A 63 -9.29 -4.97 -14.40
CA GLY A 63 -8.01 -4.32 -14.70
C GLY A 63 -7.14 -4.15 -13.45
N ASP A 64 -5.84 -3.95 -13.67
CA ASP A 64 -4.81 -3.71 -12.66
C ASP A 64 -4.54 -2.22 -12.40
N ASP A 65 -4.93 -1.34 -13.31
CA ASP A 65 -4.75 0.12 -13.25
C ASP A 65 -5.03 0.72 -11.86
N ALA A 66 -6.18 0.38 -11.25
CA ALA A 66 -6.60 0.95 -9.97
C ALA A 66 -5.72 0.47 -8.80
N ALA A 67 -5.32 -0.79 -8.79
CA ALA A 67 -4.42 -1.34 -7.78
C ALA A 67 -3.01 -0.80 -7.96
N GLU A 68 -2.52 -0.71 -9.20
CA GLU A 68 -1.21 -0.15 -9.50
C GLU A 68 -1.14 1.35 -9.14
N PHE A 69 -2.16 2.12 -9.51
CA PHE A 69 -2.29 3.53 -9.14
C PHE A 69 -2.36 3.71 -7.62
N GLY A 70 -3.25 2.97 -6.96
CA GLY A 70 -3.43 3.03 -5.51
C GLY A 70 -2.14 2.69 -4.75
N SER A 71 -1.35 1.72 -5.22
CA SER A 71 -0.08 1.35 -4.58
C SER A 71 0.95 2.49 -4.55
N LYS A 72 0.83 3.47 -5.47
CA LYS A 72 1.73 4.60 -5.62
C LYS A 72 1.18 5.89 -5.01
N GLU A 73 -0.12 6.14 -5.16
CA GLU A 73 -0.75 7.41 -4.78
C GLU A 73 -1.34 7.40 -3.37
N LEU A 74 -1.95 6.31 -2.93
CA LEU A 74 -2.51 6.19 -1.57
C LEU A 74 -1.52 6.55 -0.45
N PRO A 75 -0.25 6.04 -0.44
CA PRO A 75 0.71 6.44 0.58
C PRO A 75 0.99 7.94 0.59
N LYS A 76 0.98 8.61 -0.57
CA LYS A 76 1.23 10.06 -0.66
C LYS A 76 0.05 10.85 -0.09
N GLN A 77 -1.16 10.50 -0.51
CA GLN A 77 -2.39 11.16 -0.04
C GLN A 77 -2.55 10.99 1.48
N LEU A 78 -2.30 9.79 2.01
CA LEU A 78 -2.35 9.55 3.45
C LEU A 78 -1.24 10.27 4.21
N ALA A 79 -0.06 10.47 3.62
CA ALA A 79 1.02 11.22 4.30
C ALA A 79 0.64 12.69 4.48
N GLU A 80 -0.15 13.24 3.56
CA GLU A 80 -0.69 14.60 3.65
C GLU A 80 -1.92 14.68 4.57
N SER A 81 -2.82 13.68 4.52
CA SER A 81 -4.13 13.76 5.16
C SER A 81 -4.20 13.15 6.56
N ALA A 82 -3.37 12.14 6.88
CA ALA A 82 -3.50 11.38 8.12
C ALA A 82 -2.92 12.08 9.36
N GLY A 83 -2.42 13.31 9.22
CA GLY A 83 -1.99 14.16 10.33
C GLY A 83 -0.70 13.72 11.02
N ASP A 84 -0.56 14.08 12.30
CA ASP A 84 0.59 13.70 13.14
C ASP A 84 0.52 12.20 13.51
N PRO A 85 1.67 11.48 13.58
CA PRO A 85 1.74 10.13 14.17
C PRO A 85 1.02 9.97 15.52
N ASP A 86 0.95 11.02 16.33
CA ASP A 86 0.26 11.04 17.62
C ASP A 86 -1.24 11.34 17.52
N ASP A 87 -1.73 11.79 16.37
CA ASP A 87 -3.13 12.16 16.10
C ASP A 87 -3.64 11.54 14.78
N ARG A 88 -3.53 10.21 14.68
CA ARG A 88 -4.11 9.43 13.57
C ARG A 88 -5.63 9.39 13.67
N SER A 89 -6.28 10.44 13.19
CA SER A 89 -7.74 10.52 13.17
C SER A 89 -8.34 9.66 12.05
N VAL A 90 -9.51 9.07 12.32
CA VAL A 90 -10.29 8.33 11.30
C VAL A 90 -10.63 9.24 10.12
N GLN A 91 -10.89 10.52 10.39
CA GLN A 91 -11.21 11.53 9.39
C GLN A 91 -10.05 11.79 8.44
N GLY A 92 -8.81 11.89 8.95
CA GLY A 92 -7.61 12.07 8.12
C GLY A 92 -7.36 10.87 7.21
N ILE A 93 -7.56 9.65 7.70
CA ILE A 93 -7.46 8.44 6.90
C ILE A 93 -8.54 8.43 5.80
N GLN A 94 -9.80 8.71 6.16
CA GLN A 94 -10.90 8.80 5.19
C GLN A 94 -10.63 9.84 4.10
N ALA A 95 -10.10 11.02 4.48
CA ALA A 95 -9.73 12.06 3.52
C ALA A 95 -8.67 11.58 2.52
N GLY A 96 -7.66 10.81 2.95
CA GLY A 96 -6.62 10.29 2.05
C GLY A 96 -7.15 9.26 1.06
N PHE A 97 -8.06 8.38 1.50
CA PHE A 97 -8.75 7.45 0.60
C PHE A 97 -9.62 8.18 -0.42
N LEU A 98 -10.41 9.18 0.01
CA LEU A 98 -11.25 9.97 -0.89
C LEU A 98 -10.43 10.80 -1.89
N ALA A 99 -9.29 11.35 -1.47
CA ALA A 99 -8.37 12.07 -2.36
C ALA A 99 -7.73 11.13 -3.39
N THR A 100 -7.38 9.91 -2.98
CA THR A 100 -6.86 8.87 -3.90
C THR A 100 -7.91 8.48 -4.93
N ASP A 101 -9.17 8.29 -4.51
CA ASP A 101 -10.29 7.96 -5.39
C ASP A 101 -10.58 9.10 -6.40
N GLU A 102 -10.53 10.35 -5.95
CA GLU A 102 -10.66 11.52 -6.84
C GLU A 102 -9.51 11.59 -7.86
N ALA A 103 -8.28 11.33 -7.42
CA ALA A 103 -7.13 11.31 -8.33
C ALA A 103 -7.25 10.16 -9.36
N LEU A 104 -7.75 8.98 -8.95
CA LEU A 104 -8.00 7.86 -9.85
C LEU A 104 -9.06 8.23 -10.90
N ARG A 105 -10.13 8.95 -10.53
CA ARG A 105 -11.16 9.41 -11.49
C ARG A 105 -10.56 10.20 -12.66
N GLN A 106 -9.50 10.97 -12.44
CA GLN A 106 -8.84 11.76 -13.49
C GLN A 106 -8.08 10.91 -14.52
N THR A 107 -7.85 9.62 -14.23
CA THR A 107 -7.18 8.69 -15.16
C THR A 107 -8.15 8.06 -16.18
N ASN A 108 -9.46 8.21 -15.99
CA ASN A 108 -10.52 7.52 -16.75
C ASN A 108 -10.44 5.97 -16.69
N SER A 109 -9.77 5.40 -15.69
CA SER A 109 -9.78 3.94 -15.49
C SER A 109 -11.19 3.46 -15.12
N GLY A 110 -11.58 2.31 -15.69
CA GLY A 110 -12.81 1.59 -15.33
C GLY A 110 -12.58 0.49 -14.28
N ALA A 111 -11.34 0.31 -13.82
CA ALA A 111 -10.98 -0.68 -12.82
C ALA A 111 -11.28 -0.17 -11.40
N GLY A 112 -11.38 -1.10 -10.45
CA GLY A 112 -11.42 -0.81 -9.03
C GLY A 112 -10.40 -1.64 -8.27
N ALA A 113 -10.17 -1.32 -6.99
CA ALA A 113 -9.34 -2.12 -6.12
C ALA A 113 -9.87 -2.13 -4.69
N VAL A 114 -9.80 -3.29 -4.03
CA VAL A 114 -9.96 -3.40 -2.57
C VAL A 114 -8.59 -3.16 -1.95
N VAL A 115 -8.54 -2.41 -0.85
CA VAL A 115 -7.28 -2.07 -0.17
C VAL A 115 -7.33 -2.45 1.30
N VAL A 116 -6.27 -3.12 1.75
CA VAL A 116 -5.91 -3.22 3.18
C VAL A 116 -4.58 -2.51 3.36
N ALA A 117 -4.51 -1.59 4.32
CA ALA A 117 -3.33 -0.81 4.60
C ALA A 117 -3.06 -0.71 6.11
N SER A 118 -1.79 -0.57 6.47
CA SER A 118 -1.32 -0.38 7.84
C SER A 118 -0.27 0.73 7.87
N ILE A 119 -0.45 1.67 8.81
CA ILE A 119 0.55 2.65 9.21
C ILE A 119 1.09 2.18 10.56
N VAL A 120 2.41 2.00 10.65
CA VAL A 120 3.09 1.52 11.85
C VAL A 120 4.03 2.59 12.36
N SER A 121 3.70 3.18 13.51
CA SER A 121 4.52 4.20 14.17
C SER A 121 5.29 3.60 15.33
N LEU A 122 6.59 3.88 15.42
CA LEU A 122 7.41 3.47 16.56
C LEU A 122 7.29 4.52 17.68
N LYS A 123 6.45 4.26 18.68
CA LYS A 123 6.40 5.08 19.89
C LYS A 123 7.46 4.59 20.89
N GLY A 124 8.33 5.49 21.36
CA GLY A 124 9.19 5.22 22.51
C GLY A 124 10.68 4.97 22.27
N LEU A 125 11.23 5.24 21.07
CA LEU A 125 12.70 5.31 20.88
C LEU A 125 13.21 6.75 21.11
N ASN A 126 12.83 7.36 22.23
CA ASN A 126 13.60 8.47 22.75
C ASN A 126 14.85 7.86 23.38
N GLY A 127 16.01 8.17 22.80
CA GLY A 127 17.30 7.73 23.29
C GLY A 127 17.67 8.34 24.63
N ASP A 128 17.05 7.86 25.72
CA ASP A 128 17.65 7.87 27.04
C ASP A 128 18.56 6.63 27.17
N LEU A 129 19.56 6.55 26.31
CA LEU A 129 20.82 5.89 26.65
C LEU A 129 21.82 7.04 26.80
N GLN A 130 21.77 7.68 27.98
CA GLN A 130 22.89 8.44 28.49
C GLN A 130 24.00 7.42 28.79
N GLU A 131 25.07 7.45 28.00
CA GLU A 131 26.40 7.09 28.51
C GLU A 131 26.96 8.23 29.36
#